data_AF-A0A127PKB8-F1
#
_entry.id   AF-A0A127PKB8-F1
#
_cell.length_a   1.000
_cell.length_b   1.000
_cell.length_c   1.000
_cell.angle_alpha   90.00
_cell.angle_beta   90.00
_cell.angle_gamma   90.00
#
_symmetry.space_group_name_H-M   'P 1'
#
loop_
_entity.id
_entity.type
_entity.pdbx_description
1 polymer ?
#
loop_
_entity_poly.entity_id
_entity_poly.type
_entity_poly.pdbx_seq_one_letter_code
_entity_poly.pdbx_strand_id
1 'polypeptide(L)'
;MRMSDEEYFRSCVAKERILAKLLGHENIEECYESAGVLWDNGKALPKWTRDWSACGPLMVQYDLSPVYDHPPDHAPSTRVTIGAIVAQFTDHPSKQQAVMYAIVKAAIHVLEYRKAHHMA
;
A
#
# COMPACT_ATOMS: atom_id res chain seq x y z
N MET A 1 -13.38 11.86 8.54
CA MET A 1 -12.47 12.99 8.84
C MET A 1 -11.25 12.77 7.95
N ARG A 2 -11.02 13.63 6.96
CA ARG A 2 -9.86 13.47 6.07
C ARG A 2 -8.59 13.67 6.89
N MET A 3 -7.68 12.70 6.83
CA MET A 3 -6.35 12.82 7.46
C MET A 3 -5.60 13.99 6.84
N SER A 4 -4.76 14.68 7.61
CA SER A 4 -3.86 15.68 7.03
C SER A 4 -2.90 15.00 6.05
N ASP A 5 -2.36 15.75 5.09
CA ASP A 5 -1.44 15.21 4.09
C ASP A 5 -0.15 14.64 4.75
N GLU A 6 0.28 15.22 5.88
CA GLU A 6 1.42 14.72 6.67
C GLU A 6 1.12 13.37 7.34
N GLU A 7 -0.04 13.24 8.00
CA GLU A 7 -0.46 11.97 8.62
C GLU A 7 -0.66 10.89 7.57
N TYR A 8 -1.22 11.26 6.41
CA TYR A 8 -1.37 10.36 5.27
C TYR A 8 0.00 9.86 4.78
N PHE A 9 0.96 10.77 4.61
CA PHE A 9 2.31 10.43 4.19
C PHE A 9 3.01 9.49 5.20
N ARG A 10 2.91 9.77 6.50
CA ARG A 10 3.44 8.89 7.55
C ARG A 10 2.81 7.50 7.53
N SER A 11 1.50 7.42 7.31
CA SER A 11 0.77 6.15 7.15
C SER A 11 1.28 5.36 5.95
N CYS A 12 1.54 6.02 4.81
CA CYS A 12 2.12 5.41 3.62
C CYS A 12 3.50 4.78 3.90
N VAL A 13 4.42 5.56 4.46
CA VAL A 13 5.78 5.09 4.80
C VAL A 13 5.73 3.93 5.81
N ALA A 14 4.84 4.01 6.79
CA ALA A 14 4.66 2.92 7.76
C ALA A 14 4.20 1.61 7.10
N LYS A 15 3.28 1.66 6.12
CA LYS A 15 2.85 0.47 5.38
C LYS A 15 3.93 -0.07 4.45
N GLU A 16 4.66 0.80 3.77
CA GLU A 16 5.81 0.39 2.93
C GLU A 16 6.89 -0.30 3.76
N ARG A 17 7.16 0.16 4.98
CA ARG A 17 8.10 -0.49 5.91
C ARG A 17 7.64 -1.89 6.31
N ILE A 18 6.34 -2.07 6.57
CA ILE A 18 5.77 -3.40 6.88
C ILE A 18 5.90 -4.32 5.67
N LEU A 19 5.53 -3.83 4.48
CA LEU A 19 5.67 -4.59 3.24
C LEU A 19 7.12 -5.01 3.00
N ALA A 20 8.07 -4.08 3.13
CA ALA A 20 9.49 -4.38 2.96
C ALA A 20 9.96 -5.51 3.89
N LYS A 21 9.57 -5.50 5.17
CA LYS A 21 9.90 -6.59 6.12
C LYS A 21 9.32 -7.94 5.67
N LEU A 22 8.08 -7.94 5.18
CA LEU A 22 7.43 -9.16 4.71
C LEU A 22 8.03 -9.69 3.40
N LEU A 23 8.65 -8.82 2.60
CA LEU A 23 9.42 -9.18 1.41
C LEU A 23 10.84 -9.65 1.72
N GLY A 24 11.26 -9.64 3.00
CA GLY A 24 12.57 -10.14 3.44
C GLY A 24 13.66 -9.06 3.56
N HIS A 25 13.31 -7.78 3.52
CA HIS A 25 14.26 -6.71 3.84
C HIS A 25 14.47 -6.62 5.36
N GLU A 26 15.71 -6.76 5.81
CA GLU A 26 16.04 -6.88 7.24
C GLU A 26 16.49 -5.55 7.86
N ASN A 27 17.30 -4.77 7.13
CA ASN A 27 17.93 -3.54 7.64
C ASN A 27 17.25 -2.29 7.07
N ILE A 28 15.96 -2.13 7.39
CA ILE A 28 15.16 -1.04 6.86
C ILE A 28 15.32 0.23 7.69
N GLU A 29 15.93 1.24 7.10
CA GLU A 29 16.12 2.57 7.68
C GLU A 29 15.34 3.62 6.89
N GLU A 30 14.97 4.72 7.52
CA GLU A 30 14.43 5.88 6.80
C GLU A 30 15.56 6.88 6.54
N CYS A 31 15.71 7.31 5.29
CA CYS A 31 16.77 8.22 4.90
C CYS A 31 16.58 9.59 5.56
N TYR A 32 17.52 10.00 6.40
CA TYR A 32 17.50 11.31 7.06
C TYR A 32 17.51 12.49 6.07
N GLU A 33 18.13 12.32 4.91
CA GLU A 33 18.25 13.34 3.87
C GLU A 33 17.06 13.35 2.89
N SER A 34 16.21 12.31 2.91
CA SER A 34 15.06 12.18 2.02
C SER A 34 13.86 11.58 2.76
N ALA A 35 13.02 12.46 3.30
CA ALA A 35 11.86 12.09 4.09
C ALA A 35 10.98 11.04 3.38
N GLY A 36 10.65 9.97 4.10
CA GLY A 36 9.84 8.87 3.61
C GLY A 36 10.46 8.05 2.48
N VAL A 37 11.79 8.08 2.28
CA VAL A 37 12.50 7.07 1.49
C VAL A 37 13.06 6.02 2.44
N LEU A 38 12.60 4.78 2.28
CA LEU A 38 13.15 3.65 3.02
C LEU A 38 14.40 3.12 2.29
N TRP A 39 15.39 2.69 3.05
CA TRP A 39 16.62 2.12 2.54
C TRP A 39 16.82 0.73 3.15
N ASP A 40 17.40 -0.18 2.38
CA ASP A 40 17.89 -1.47 2.85
C ASP A 40 19.34 -1.64 2.39
N ASN A 41 20.26 -1.81 3.35
CA ASN A 41 21.69 -2.00 3.11
C ASN A 41 22.29 -0.99 2.10
N GLY A 42 21.99 0.30 2.27
CA GLY A 42 22.53 1.36 1.41
C GLY A 42 21.80 1.54 0.07
N LYS A 43 20.68 0.85 -0.18
CA LYS A 43 19.88 0.99 -1.40
C LYS A 43 18.49 1.49 -1.09
N ALA A 44 18.04 2.50 -1.84
CA ALA A 44 16.68 3.00 -1.73
C ALA A 44 15.67 1.92 -2.14
N LEU A 45 14.68 1.70 -1.28
CA LEU A 45 13.56 0.80 -1.54
C LEU A 45 12.49 1.50 -2.39
N PRO A 46 11.69 0.72 -3.13
CA PRO A 46 10.58 1.26 -3.91
C PRO A 46 9.52 1.96 -3.03
N LYS A 47 8.87 3.00 -3.59
CA LYS A 47 7.78 3.73 -2.92
C LYS A 47 6.42 3.14 -3.31
N TRP A 48 6.12 1.93 -2.85
CA TRP A 48 4.95 1.16 -3.33
C TRP A 48 3.57 1.85 -3.19
N THR A 49 3.40 2.81 -2.28
CA THR A 49 2.13 3.55 -2.13
C THR A 49 2.06 4.84 -2.95
N ARG A 50 3.18 5.22 -3.60
CA ARG A 50 3.39 6.54 -4.21
C ARG A 50 3.93 6.46 -5.64
N ASP A 51 4.38 5.30 -6.09
CA ASP A 51 4.91 5.04 -7.43
C ASP A 51 4.26 3.80 -8.04
N TRP A 52 3.56 3.98 -9.16
CA TRP A 52 2.89 2.90 -9.89
C TRP A 52 3.85 1.87 -10.46
N SER A 53 5.06 2.25 -10.85
CA SER A 53 6.06 1.32 -11.38
C SER A 53 6.48 0.29 -10.31
N ALA A 54 6.47 0.71 -9.04
CA ALA A 54 6.70 -0.16 -7.89
C ALA A 54 5.43 -0.90 -7.46
N CYS A 55 4.27 -0.24 -7.48
CA CYS A 55 3.00 -0.76 -6.99
C CYS A 55 2.40 -1.84 -7.90
N GLY A 56 2.36 -1.59 -9.21
CA GLY A 56 1.70 -2.45 -10.19
C GLY A 56 2.15 -3.91 -10.16
N PRO A 57 3.47 -4.21 -10.09
CA PRO A 57 3.96 -5.59 -9.96
C PRO A 57 3.36 -6.38 -8.78
N LEU A 58 3.03 -5.73 -7.66
CA LEU A 58 2.41 -6.40 -6.51
C LEU A 58 1.04 -7.00 -6.86
N MET A 59 0.29 -6.34 -7.74
CA MET A 59 -1.03 -6.82 -8.15
C MET A 59 -0.94 -8.16 -8.86
N VAL A 60 0.02 -8.28 -9.77
CA VAL A 60 0.23 -9.50 -10.56
C VAL A 60 0.85 -10.59 -9.69
N GLN A 61 1.85 -10.25 -8.87
CA GLN A 61 2.58 -11.22 -8.06
C GLN A 61 1.71 -11.89 -6.98
N TYR A 62 0.70 -11.19 -6.47
CA TYR A 62 -0.15 -11.66 -5.37
C TYR A 62 -1.63 -11.81 -5.77
N ASP A 63 -1.93 -11.85 -7.08
CA ASP A 63 -3.28 -12.04 -7.62
C ASP A 63 -4.32 -11.06 -7.06
N LEU A 64 -3.93 -9.79 -6.90
CA LEU A 64 -4.76 -8.75 -6.30
C LEU A 64 -5.68 -8.12 -7.35
N SER A 65 -6.99 -8.13 -7.10
CA SER A 65 -7.99 -7.56 -7.99
C SER A 65 -8.74 -6.38 -7.33
N PRO A 66 -8.50 -5.13 -7.78
CA PRO A 66 -9.26 -3.96 -7.35
C PRO A 66 -10.68 -3.96 -7.91
N VAL A 67 -11.65 -3.94 -7.01
CA VAL A 67 -13.07 -3.80 -7.30
C VAL A 67 -13.53 -2.42 -6.87
N TYR A 68 -14.09 -1.68 -7.79
CA TYR A 68 -14.66 -0.36 -7.55
C TYR A 68 -16.16 -0.50 -7.28
N ASP A 69 -16.69 0.26 -6.32
CA ASP A 69 -18.14 0.33 -6.16
C ASP A 69 -18.75 1.03 -7.39
N HIS A 70 -19.80 0.43 -7.95
CA HIS A 70 -20.57 1.00 -9.04
C HIS A 70 -21.97 1.33 -8.52
N PRO A 71 -22.14 2.50 -7.87
CA PRO A 71 -23.46 2.94 -7.45
C PRO A 71 -24.40 3.11 -8.65
N PRO A 72 -25.74 3.06 -8.43
CA PRO A 72 -26.71 3.41 -9.44
C PRO A 72 -26.47 4.81 -10.02
N ASP A 73 -27.00 5.07 -11.21
CA ASP A 73 -27.05 6.41 -11.82
C ASP A 73 -25.70 7.02 -12.23
N HIS A 74 -24.71 6.19 -12.61
CA HIS A 74 -23.39 6.64 -13.07
C HIS A 74 -22.63 7.51 -12.06
N ALA A 75 -23.00 7.47 -10.78
CA ALA A 75 -22.27 8.18 -9.75
C ALA A 75 -20.83 7.66 -9.65
N PRO A 76 -19.85 8.54 -9.34
CA PRO A 76 -18.47 8.11 -9.20
C PRO A 76 -18.33 7.14 -8.03
N SER A 77 -17.57 6.07 -8.23
CA SER A 77 -17.14 5.16 -7.18
C SER A 77 -16.57 5.94 -5.99
N THR A 78 -16.95 5.55 -4.78
CA THR A 78 -16.52 6.20 -3.52
C THR A 78 -15.39 5.44 -2.84
N ARG A 79 -15.17 4.17 -3.22
CA ARG A 79 -14.17 3.30 -2.60
C ARG A 79 -13.59 2.28 -3.58
N VAL A 80 -12.49 1.67 -3.15
CA VAL A 80 -11.93 0.47 -3.77
C VAL A 80 -11.85 -0.64 -2.73
N THR A 81 -12.14 -1.86 -3.18
CA THR A 81 -12.02 -3.09 -2.37
C THR A 81 -11.04 -4.05 -3.05
N ILE A 82 -10.13 -4.63 -2.27
CA ILE A 82 -9.21 -5.69 -2.72
C ILE A 82 -9.22 -6.78 -1.65
N GLY A 83 -9.93 -7.88 -1.92
CA GLY A 83 -10.18 -8.92 -0.91
C GLY A 83 -10.84 -8.34 0.33
N ALA A 84 -10.20 -8.51 1.50
CA ALA A 84 -10.68 -7.97 2.78
C ALA A 84 -10.37 -6.47 3.00
N ILE A 85 -9.58 -5.84 2.11
CA ILE A 85 -9.16 -4.45 2.28
C ILE A 85 -10.13 -3.51 1.58
N VAL A 86 -10.63 -2.52 2.31
CA VAL A 86 -11.43 -1.41 1.79
C VAL A 86 -10.69 -0.10 2.00
N ALA A 87 -10.64 0.75 0.98
CA ALA A 87 -10.13 2.12 1.06
C ALA A 87 -11.17 3.11 0.51
N GLN A 88 -11.57 4.07 1.34
CA GLN A 88 -12.51 5.14 0.98
C GLN A 88 -11.74 6.27 0.29
N PHE A 89 -12.15 6.72 -0.90
CA PHE A 89 -11.39 7.73 -1.64
C PHE A 89 -11.30 9.08 -0.92
N THR A 90 -12.25 9.40 -0.04
CA THR A 90 -12.25 10.63 0.76
C THR A 90 -11.14 10.68 1.81
N ASP A 91 -10.54 9.53 2.16
CA ASP A 91 -9.47 9.43 3.16
C ASP A 91 -8.08 9.61 2.54
N HIS A 92 -8.00 9.78 1.21
CA HIS A 92 -6.76 9.90 0.47
C HIS A 92 -6.70 11.21 -0.32
N PRO A 93 -5.50 11.75 -0.61
CA PRO A 93 -5.39 12.97 -1.41
C PRO A 93 -5.84 12.79 -2.87
N SER A 94 -5.82 11.55 -3.39
CA SER A 94 -6.39 11.23 -4.70
C SER A 94 -6.89 9.79 -4.80
N LYS A 95 -7.75 9.51 -5.79
CA LYS A 95 -8.22 8.15 -6.11
C LYS A 95 -7.07 7.19 -6.44
N GLN A 96 -6.05 7.66 -7.16
CA GLN A 96 -4.88 6.84 -7.49
C GLN A 96 -4.12 6.42 -6.22
N GLN A 97 -3.92 7.36 -5.29
CA GLN A 97 -3.26 7.08 -4.02
C GLN A 97 -4.06 6.13 -3.13
N ALA A 98 -5.39 6.24 -3.11
CA ALA A 98 -6.25 5.28 -2.43
C ALA A 98 -6.06 3.86 -2.99
N VAL A 99 -5.98 3.72 -4.31
CA VAL A 99 -5.79 2.42 -4.97
C VAL A 99 -4.41 1.84 -4.65
N MET A 100 -3.33 2.61 -4.81
CA MET A 100 -1.98 2.13 -4.46
C MET A 100 -1.87 1.75 -2.98
N TYR A 101 -2.46 2.54 -2.09
CA TYR A 101 -2.51 2.24 -0.66
C TYR A 101 -3.28 0.94 -0.37
N ALA A 102 -4.43 0.73 -1.02
CA ALA A 102 -5.21 -0.49 -0.89
C ALA A 102 -4.43 -1.72 -1.40
N ILE A 103 -3.73 -1.62 -2.54
CA ILE A 103 -2.90 -2.68 -3.10
C ILE A 103 -1.82 -3.09 -2.09
N VAL A 104 -1.09 -2.12 -1.53
CA VAL A 104 -0.04 -2.39 -0.54
C VAL A 104 -0.61 -3.06 0.70
N LYS A 105 -1.75 -2.59 1.23
CA LYS A 105 -2.41 -3.25 2.38
C LYS A 105 -2.86 -4.68 2.07
N ALA A 106 -3.36 -4.93 0.86
CA ALA A 106 -3.78 -6.26 0.44
C ALA A 106 -2.58 -7.21 0.27
N ALA A 107 -1.49 -6.73 -0.33
CA ALA A 107 -0.23 -7.48 -0.43
C ALA A 107 0.31 -7.86 0.96
N ILE A 108 0.34 -6.91 1.90
CA ILE A 108 0.71 -7.16 3.31
C ILE A 108 -0.17 -8.25 3.91
N HIS A 109 -1.50 -8.14 3.76
CA HIS A 109 -2.43 -9.12 4.30
C HIS A 109 -2.19 -10.54 3.76
N VAL A 110 -1.97 -10.67 2.44
CA VAL A 110 -1.65 -11.96 1.80
C VAL A 110 -0.33 -12.53 2.34
N LEU A 111 0.71 -11.71 2.46
CA LEU A 111 2.02 -12.13 2.96
C LEU A 111 1.97 -12.54 4.44
N GLU A 112 1.26 -11.79 5.27
CA GLU A 112 1.04 -12.12 6.68
C GLU A 112 0.31 -13.46 6.82
N TYR A 113 -0.75 -13.68 6.03
CA TYR A 113 -1.48 -14.94 6.02
C TYR A 113 -0.58 -16.12 5.62
N ARG A 114 0.19 -15.97 4.53
CA ARG A 114 1.16 -16.98 4.08
C ARG A 114 2.21 -17.29 5.14
N LYS A 115 2.76 -16.26 5.80
CA LYS A 115 3.75 -16.43 6.87
C LYS A 115 3.18 -17.21 8.04
N ALA A 116 1.94 -16.92 8.46
CA ALA A 116 1.29 -17.65 9.54
C ALA A 116 1.04 -19.13 9.19
N HIS A 117 0.74 -19.44 7.93
CA HIS A 117 0.43 -20.81 7.47
C HIS A 117 1.67 -21.63 7.10
N HIS A 118 2.81 -20.98 6.81
CA HIS A 118 4.10 -21.66 6.65
C HIS A 118 4.78 -22.00 7.99
N MET A 119 4.34 -21.39 9.09
CA MET A 119 4.85 -21.64 10.44
C MET A 119 3.96 -22.60 11.26
N ALA A 120 2.89 -23.13 10.66
CA ALA A 120 1.97 -24.10 11.26
C ALA A 120 2.23 -25.50 10.66
#